data_AF-G8PFG3-F1
#
_entry.id   AF-G8PFG3-F1
#
_cell.length_a   1.000
_cell.length_b   1.000
_cell.length_c   1.000
_cell.angle_alpha   90.00
_cell.angle_beta   90.00
_cell.angle_gamma   90.00
#
_symmetry.space_group_name_H-M   'P 1'
#
loop_
_entity.id
_entity.type
_entity.pdbx_description
1 polymer ?
#
loop_
_entity_poly.entity_id
_entity_poly.type
_entity_poly.pdbx_seq_one_letter_code
_entity_poly.pdbx_strand_id
1 'polypeptide(L)'
;MHEGLAMEYTKKQIKYNWKKDIEDFAYKLQYPFDENYKNHLAKSLSAIPEESSDTKSSLTSYSEATNYNAPIGQEYDDYQYSYEEGYFKAFKLVIAGSSNDSESFLMPALFLARHYIELSLKDEITNVSIATGSKFNIGNKESHCLTELSNSFKKLLDENDLNILQERFFDIIESIDKLSPKSDEFRYTTDVSGKYNLPIDFTYDKESPSVINLIVLGQYLNYIYLHLYSLYFILEDNEESILADTVFENPYVKGLLYGVVHSNISKTLNKSCEDQIASKIKNCISSVISNNDLKIETSDIKVDKVDDGYQVLLDSSKLFMIFKNDESWLLKTRQLIR
;
A
#
# COMPACT_ATOMS: atom_id res chain seq x y z
N MET A 1 -22.95 6.37 -20.67
CA MET A 1 -21.54 6.71 -20.89
C MET A 1 -21.11 6.05 -22.18
N HIS A 2 -20.51 6.82 -23.09
CA HIS A 2 -19.89 6.26 -24.29
C HIS A 2 -18.77 5.31 -23.85
N GLU A 3 -18.75 4.08 -24.35
CA GLU A 3 -17.52 3.29 -24.40
C GLU A 3 -16.52 4.05 -25.28
N GLY A 4 -15.83 5.02 -24.69
CA GLY A 4 -14.59 5.53 -25.24
C GLY A 4 -13.65 4.35 -25.39
N LEU A 5 -12.97 4.25 -26.53
CA LEU A 5 -11.87 3.32 -26.73
C LEU A 5 -10.83 3.61 -25.65
N ALA A 6 -10.93 2.91 -24.51
CA ALA A 6 -9.95 2.98 -23.45
C ALA A 6 -8.58 2.77 -24.08
N MET A 7 -7.63 3.64 -23.77
CA MET A 7 -6.29 3.59 -24.33
C MET A 7 -5.71 2.19 -24.07
N GLU A 8 -5.51 1.40 -25.13
CA GLU A 8 -5.05 0.03 -24.97
C GLU A 8 -3.57 0.04 -24.59
N TYR A 9 -3.29 -0.18 -23.30
CA TYR A 9 -1.94 -0.31 -22.78
C TYR A 9 -1.33 -1.65 -23.16
N THR A 10 -0.22 -1.60 -23.89
CA THR A 10 0.61 -2.77 -24.18
C THR A 10 1.67 -2.96 -23.11
N LYS A 11 2.07 -4.21 -22.84
CA LYS A 11 3.22 -4.51 -21.95
C LYS A 11 4.49 -3.72 -22.32
N LYS A 12 4.69 -3.40 -23.60
CA LYS A 12 5.84 -2.61 -24.08
C LYS A 12 5.77 -1.15 -23.66
N GLN A 13 4.60 -0.53 -23.73
CA GLN A 13 4.41 0.86 -23.29
C GLN A 13 4.62 0.99 -21.78
N ILE A 14 4.11 0.03 -21.00
CA ILE A 14 4.32 0.00 -19.54
C ILE A 14 5.81 -0.03 -19.21
N LYS A 15 6.56 -0.97 -19.81
CA LYS A 15 8.02 -1.07 -19.62
C LYS A 15 8.76 0.22 -19.99
N TYR A 16 8.34 0.87 -21.08
CA TYR A 16 8.96 2.10 -21.56
C TYR A 16 8.67 3.27 -20.61
N ASN A 17 7.41 3.51 -20.28
CA ASN A 17 6.99 4.57 -19.36
C ASN A 17 7.62 4.37 -17.99
N TRP A 18 7.61 3.14 -17.47
CA TRP A 18 8.17 2.82 -16.16
C TRP A 18 9.64 3.18 -16.06
N LYS A 19 10.43 2.85 -17.09
CA LYS A 19 11.84 3.21 -17.13
C LYS A 19 12.04 4.73 -17.20
N LYS A 20 11.24 5.42 -18.01
CA LYS A 20 11.29 6.88 -18.17
C LYS A 20 10.96 7.59 -16.86
N ASP A 21 9.92 7.13 -16.18
CA ASP A 21 9.40 7.74 -14.96
C ASP A 21 10.39 7.61 -13.79
N ILE A 22 11.17 6.53 -13.72
CA ILE A 22 12.28 6.42 -12.74
C ILE A 22 13.28 7.58 -12.90
N GLU A 23 13.60 7.97 -14.14
CA GLU A 23 14.50 9.09 -14.41
C GLU A 23 13.82 10.42 -14.09
N ASP A 24 12.57 10.58 -14.52
CA ASP A 24 11.78 11.80 -14.33
C ASP A 24 11.51 12.09 -12.84
N PHE A 25 11.34 11.06 -12.01
CA PHE A 25 11.04 11.20 -10.58
C PHE A 25 12.26 11.24 -9.68
N ALA A 26 13.48 11.25 -10.21
CA ALA A 26 14.71 11.34 -9.41
C ALA A 26 14.74 12.58 -8.48
N TYR A 27 14.06 13.67 -8.85
CA TYR A 27 13.94 14.87 -8.00
C TYR A 27 13.24 14.59 -6.66
N LYS A 28 12.35 13.59 -6.59
CA LYS A 28 11.66 13.20 -5.35
C LYS A 28 12.60 12.64 -4.29
N LEU A 29 13.83 12.28 -4.66
CA LEU A 29 14.85 11.78 -3.73
C LEU A 29 15.54 12.89 -2.92
N GLN A 30 15.32 14.17 -3.25
CA GLN A 30 15.93 15.28 -2.51
C GLN A 30 15.51 15.28 -1.04
N TYR A 31 16.47 15.31 -0.11
CA TYR A 31 16.17 15.33 1.32
C TYR A 31 15.70 16.73 1.75
N PRO A 32 14.73 16.83 2.67
CA PRO A 32 14.05 18.08 2.98
C PRO A 32 14.86 18.95 3.95
N PHE A 33 16.02 19.49 3.53
CA PHE A 33 16.74 20.51 4.30
C PHE A 33 17.45 21.50 3.36
N ASP A 34 16.74 22.55 2.96
CA ASP A 34 17.37 23.82 2.60
C ASP A 34 17.50 24.62 3.90
N GLU A 35 18.73 25.00 4.28
CA GLU A 35 19.10 25.63 5.56
C GLU A 35 18.42 26.99 5.81
N ASN A 36 17.62 27.50 4.87
CA ASN A 36 17.14 28.89 4.87
C ASN A 36 15.74 29.12 5.46
N TYR A 37 15.03 28.10 5.96
CA TYR A 37 13.63 28.28 6.39
C TYR A 37 13.37 28.08 7.90
N LYS A 38 13.09 29.23 8.55
CA LYS A 38 12.07 29.50 9.59
C LYS A 38 12.49 29.59 11.07
N ASN A 39 12.99 30.77 11.46
CA ASN A 39 13.09 31.17 12.88
C ASN A 39 11.72 31.32 13.59
N HIS A 40 10.68 31.81 12.91
CA HIS A 40 9.38 32.03 13.54
C HIS A 40 8.57 30.74 13.77
N LEU A 41 8.61 29.80 12.82
CA LEU A 41 7.93 28.51 12.97
C LEU A 41 8.62 27.62 14.01
N ALA A 42 9.96 27.61 14.05
CA ALA A 42 10.70 26.86 15.05
C ALA A 42 10.27 27.27 16.47
N LYS A 43 10.02 28.56 16.69
CA LYS A 43 9.48 29.06 17.97
C LYS A 43 8.08 28.53 18.26
N SER A 44 7.17 28.51 17.28
CA SER A 44 5.81 27.97 17.45
C SER A 44 5.80 26.45 17.70
N LEU A 45 6.62 25.68 16.98
CA LEU A 45 6.74 24.22 17.17
C LEU A 45 7.45 23.86 18.49
N SER A 46 8.27 24.77 19.04
CA SER A 46 8.92 24.58 20.34
C SER A 46 8.10 25.12 21.52
N ALA A 47 6.92 25.70 21.27
CA ALA A 47 6.09 26.26 22.32
C ALA A 47 5.34 25.14 23.07
N ILE A 48 5.26 25.28 24.39
CA ILE A 48 4.42 24.42 25.24
C ILE A 48 3.07 25.16 25.42
N PRO A 49 1.91 24.46 25.33
CA PRO A 49 0.61 25.10 25.59
C PRO A 49 0.55 25.74 26.99
N GLU A 50 0.03 26.97 27.09
CA GLU A 50 -0.15 27.65 28.38
C GLU A 50 -1.37 27.08 29.14
N GLU A 51 -1.25 26.92 30.47
CA GLU A 51 -2.25 26.25 31.32
C GLU A 51 -3.56 27.04 31.55
N SER A 52 -3.68 28.30 31.09
CA SER A 52 -4.79 29.16 31.50
C SER A 52 -5.59 29.82 30.38
N SER A 53 -6.91 29.68 30.55
CA SER A 53 -8.05 30.29 29.86
C SER A 53 -8.58 29.51 28.66
N ASP A 54 -9.87 29.16 28.76
CA ASP A 54 -10.71 28.68 27.66
C ASP A 54 -10.35 29.40 26.35
N THR A 55 -10.03 28.66 25.29
CA THR A 55 -10.71 28.73 23.98
C THR A 55 -10.02 27.90 22.89
N LYS A 56 -10.76 26.91 22.37
CA LYS A 56 -10.85 26.56 20.92
C LYS A 56 -9.64 26.06 20.13
N SER A 57 -8.42 25.87 20.64
CA SER A 57 -7.41 25.11 19.89
C SER A 57 -7.66 23.60 20.04
N SER A 58 -8.72 23.10 19.41
CA SER A 58 -8.88 21.66 19.24
C SER A 58 -7.76 21.15 18.33
N LEU A 59 -7.28 19.93 18.55
CA LEU A 59 -6.43 19.20 17.59
C LEU A 59 -7.06 19.20 16.17
N THR A 60 -8.39 19.31 16.11
CA THR A 60 -9.19 19.36 14.87
C THR A 60 -9.58 20.76 14.42
N SER A 61 -8.96 21.82 14.97
CA SER A 61 -9.21 23.21 14.55
C SER A 61 -8.26 23.60 13.41
N TYR A 62 -8.78 24.38 12.46
CA TYR A 62 -7.96 24.95 11.40
C TYR A 62 -7.06 26.04 11.96
N SER A 63 -5.76 25.95 11.68
CA SER A 63 -4.81 27.03 11.96
C SER A 63 -4.69 27.98 10.76
N GLU A 64 -4.26 29.23 11.00
CA GLU A 64 -3.90 30.17 9.93
C GLU A 64 -2.69 29.69 9.11
N ALA A 65 -1.86 28.82 9.70
CA ALA A 65 -0.75 28.17 9.03
C ALA A 65 -1.27 27.01 8.17
N THR A 66 -1.92 27.33 7.05
CA THR A 66 -2.65 26.37 6.20
C THR A 66 -1.86 25.12 5.81
N ASN A 67 -0.53 25.23 5.64
CA ASN A 67 0.36 24.11 5.33
C ASN A 67 0.55 23.10 6.49
N TYR A 68 0.01 23.39 7.68
CA TYR A 68 0.02 22.52 8.87
C TYR A 68 -1.37 21.95 9.17
N ASN A 69 -2.37 22.26 8.34
CA ASN A 69 -3.70 21.68 8.46
C ASN A 69 -3.75 20.41 7.60
N ALA A 70 -3.96 19.25 8.22
CA ALA A 70 -4.17 17.98 7.54
C ALA A 70 -5.59 17.46 7.84
N PRO A 71 -6.40 17.16 6.82
CA PRO A 71 -7.73 16.62 7.01
C PRO A 71 -7.68 15.11 7.33
N ILE A 72 -8.72 14.61 8.00
CA ILE A 72 -8.95 13.18 8.27
C ILE A 72 -10.29 12.84 7.63
N GLY A 73 -10.38 11.81 6.79
CA GLY A 73 -11.67 11.40 6.23
C GLY A 73 -12.18 12.26 5.06
N GLN A 74 -11.31 12.88 4.24
CA GLN A 74 -11.70 13.51 2.97
C GLN A 74 -12.41 12.53 2.02
N GLU A 75 -13.39 13.06 1.30
CA GLU A 75 -14.10 12.36 0.25
C GLU A 75 -13.16 12.09 -0.93
N TYR A 76 -13.22 10.89 -1.50
CA TYR A 76 -12.40 10.47 -2.66
C TYR A 76 -10.89 10.33 -2.43
N ASP A 77 -10.39 10.41 -1.19
CA ASP A 77 -9.02 10.02 -0.89
C ASP A 77 -8.93 8.52 -0.64
N ASP A 78 -8.16 7.82 -1.47
CA ASP A 78 -7.56 6.55 -1.08
C ASP A 78 -6.40 6.85 -0.12
N TYR A 79 -6.64 6.73 1.19
CA TYR A 79 -5.61 7.01 2.20
C TYR A 79 -4.33 6.21 2.01
N GLN A 80 -4.38 5.14 1.21
CA GLN A 80 -3.25 4.26 0.96
C GLN A 80 -2.02 5.02 0.46
N TYR A 81 -2.18 5.89 -0.55
CA TYR A 81 -1.08 6.76 -1.01
C TYR A 81 -0.56 7.68 0.10
N SER A 82 -1.46 8.26 0.90
CA SER A 82 -1.09 9.13 2.03
C SER A 82 -0.28 8.40 3.10
N TYR A 83 -0.60 7.13 3.38
CA TYR A 83 0.17 6.31 4.31
C TYR A 83 1.55 5.99 3.74
N GLU A 84 1.64 5.50 2.51
CA GLU A 84 2.90 5.11 1.87
C GLU A 84 3.86 6.29 1.75
N GLU A 85 3.41 7.37 1.11
CA GLU A 85 4.21 8.58 0.92
C GLU A 85 4.56 9.24 2.25
N GLY A 86 3.66 9.16 3.24
CA GLY A 86 3.90 9.61 4.62
C GLY A 86 5.04 8.86 5.29
N TYR A 87 5.04 7.52 5.23
CA TYR A 87 6.11 6.68 5.79
C TYR A 87 7.46 6.95 5.11
N PHE A 88 7.50 7.09 3.78
CA PHE A 88 8.72 7.41 3.06
C PHE A 88 9.26 8.81 3.40
N LYS A 89 8.40 9.83 3.44
CA LYS A 89 8.78 11.19 3.84
C LYS A 89 9.30 11.24 5.28
N ALA A 90 8.62 10.58 6.20
CA ALA A 90 9.06 10.46 7.60
C ALA A 90 10.41 9.75 7.70
N PHE A 91 10.60 8.67 6.95
CA PHE A 91 11.89 7.97 6.89
C PHE A 91 13.01 8.91 6.45
N LYS A 92 12.79 9.74 5.42
CA LYS A 92 13.81 10.68 4.94
C LYS A 92 14.19 11.71 6.01
N LEU A 93 13.22 12.22 6.77
CA LEU A 93 13.48 13.12 7.90
C LEU A 93 14.36 12.44 8.97
N VAL A 94 14.06 11.18 9.30
CA VAL A 94 14.83 10.37 10.26
C VAL A 94 16.26 10.14 9.76
N ILE A 95 16.44 9.72 8.51
CA ILE A 95 17.76 9.46 7.92
C ILE A 95 18.62 10.74 7.90
N ALA A 96 18.03 11.89 7.56
CA ALA A 96 18.77 13.15 7.59
C ALA A 96 19.17 13.58 9.00
N GLY A 97 18.31 13.34 10.01
CA GLY A 97 18.64 13.62 11.41
C GLY A 97 19.66 12.65 12.02
N SER A 98 19.90 11.50 11.39
CA SER A 98 20.76 10.43 11.91
C SER A 98 22.24 10.82 12.02
N SER A 99 22.69 11.90 11.38
CA SER A 99 24.04 12.44 11.60
C SER A 99 24.23 12.99 13.02
N ASN A 100 23.14 13.38 13.69
CA ASN A 100 23.17 13.97 15.01
C ASN A 100 22.97 12.92 16.12
N ASP A 101 22.17 11.88 15.86
CA ASP A 101 21.86 10.82 16.83
C ASP A 101 21.43 9.51 16.12
N SER A 102 22.39 8.80 15.54
CA SER A 102 22.10 7.57 14.79
C SER A 102 21.50 6.45 15.65
N GLU A 103 21.80 6.42 16.96
CA GLU A 103 21.32 5.36 17.86
C GLU A 103 19.82 5.51 18.12
N SER A 104 19.36 6.72 18.46
CA SER A 104 17.94 6.98 18.68
C SER A 104 17.11 6.89 17.41
N PHE A 105 17.70 7.15 16.24
CA PHE A 105 17.01 7.12 14.95
C PHE A 105 17.02 5.75 14.27
N LEU A 106 17.80 4.78 14.74
CA LEU A 106 17.89 3.45 14.11
C LEU A 106 16.55 2.70 14.10
N MET A 107 15.89 2.56 15.25
CA MET A 107 14.63 1.81 15.35
C MET A 107 13.51 2.46 14.53
N PRO A 108 13.29 3.79 14.61
CA PRO A 108 12.35 4.47 13.72
C PRO A 108 12.68 4.29 12.23
N ALA A 109 13.95 4.40 11.82
CA ALA A 109 14.33 4.25 10.41
C ALA A 109 13.95 2.87 9.85
N LEU A 110 14.22 1.80 10.60
CA LEU A 110 13.88 0.44 10.19
C LEU A 110 12.37 0.21 10.14
N PHE A 111 11.64 0.69 11.16
CA PHE A 111 10.18 0.61 11.19
C PHE A 111 9.53 1.30 9.99
N LEU A 112 9.94 2.55 9.70
CA LEU A 112 9.41 3.35 8.61
C LEU A 112 9.74 2.74 7.24
N ALA A 113 10.99 2.27 7.04
CA ALA A 113 11.40 1.59 5.82
C ALA A 113 10.56 0.32 5.58
N ARG A 114 10.38 -0.51 6.62
CA ARG A 114 9.56 -1.72 6.54
C ARG A 114 8.12 -1.41 6.17
N HIS A 115 7.48 -0.46 6.85
CA HIS A 115 6.06 -0.14 6.63
C HIS A 115 5.81 0.45 5.25
N TYR A 116 6.73 1.31 4.77
CA TYR A 116 6.67 1.79 3.40
C TYR A 116 6.68 0.61 2.40
N ILE A 117 7.66 -0.28 2.50
CA ILE A 117 7.78 -1.43 1.58
C ILE A 117 6.56 -2.35 1.67
N GLU A 118 6.07 -2.63 2.88
CA GLU A 118 4.91 -3.51 3.08
C GLU A 118 3.67 -2.96 2.39
N LEU A 119 3.33 -1.69 2.64
CA LEU A 119 2.12 -1.07 2.11
C LEU A 119 2.21 -0.93 0.58
N SER A 120 3.31 -0.39 0.06
CA SER A 120 3.48 -0.23 -1.38
C SER A 120 3.52 -1.57 -2.13
N LEU A 121 4.08 -2.63 -1.55
CA LEU A 121 4.00 -3.96 -2.19
C LEU A 121 2.56 -4.48 -2.25
N LYS A 122 1.77 -4.29 -1.18
CA LYS A 122 0.36 -4.73 -1.16
C LYS A 122 -0.47 -3.95 -2.16
N ASP A 123 -0.21 -2.65 -2.28
CA ASP A 123 -0.88 -1.81 -3.27
C ASP A 123 -0.54 -2.24 -4.69
N GLU A 124 0.76 -2.34 -5.00
CA GLU A 124 1.20 -2.70 -6.34
C GLU A 124 0.80 -4.12 -6.74
N ILE A 125 0.79 -5.08 -5.82
CA ILE A 125 0.22 -6.41 -6.08
C ILE A 125 -1.25 -6.29 -6.47
N THR A 126 -2.02 -5.44 -5.79
CA THR A 126 -3.43 -5.21 -6.06
C THR A 126 -3.63 -4.52 -7.40
N ASN A 127 -2.95 -3.41 -7.63
CA ASN A 127 -3.04 -2.62 -8.86
C ASN A 127 -2.59 -3.41 -10.10
N VAL A 128 -1.46 -4.12 -10.03
CA VAL A 128 -1.02 -4.99 -11.11
C VAL A 128 -2.02 -6.12 -11.34
N SER A 129 -2.57 -6.72 -10.27
CA SER A 129 -3.57 -7.79 -10.43
C SER A 129 -4.85 -7.29 -11.08
N ILE A 130 -5.33 -6.08 -10.73
CA ILE A 130 -6.46 -5.43 -11.38
C ILE A 130 -6.15 -5.20 -12.86
N ALA A 131 -5.01 -4.59 -13.17
CA ALA A 131 -4.63 -4.22 -14.53
C ALA A 131 -4.39 -5.44 -15.44
N THR A 132 -3.86 -6.53 -14.90
CA THR A 132 -3.60 -7.77 -15.65
C THR A 132 -4.76 -8.75 -15.63
N GLY A 133 -5.79 -8.54 -14.79
CA GLY A 133 -6.86 -9.53 -14.58
C GLY A 133 -6.38 -10.78 -13.84
N SER A 134 -5.30 -10.68 -13.07
CA SER A 134 -4.77 -11.77 -12.25
C SER A 134 -5.72 -12.11 -11.10
N LYS A 135 -5.60 -13.34 -10.58
CA LYS A 135 -6.55 -13.89 -9.61
C LYS A 135 -6.13 -13.56 -8.18
N PHE A 136 -7.09 -13.10 -7.38
CA PHE A 136 -6.99 -12.96 -5.93
C PHE A 136 -7.59 -14.17 -5.23
N ASN A 137 -6.96 -14.63 -4.14
CA ASN A 137 -7.55 -15.61 -3.24
C ASN A 137 -8.47 -14.91 -2.23
N ILE A 138 -9.75 -15.27 -2.21
CA ILE A 138 -10.71 -14.69 -1.25
C ILE A 138 -10.53 -15.36 0.13
N GLY A 139 -10.40 -14.54 1.16
CA GLY A 139 -10.28 -14.96 2.55
C GLY A 139 -8.85 -15.29 2.99
N ASN A 140 -7.86 -15.01 2.15
CA ASN A 140 -6.46 -15.02 2.59
C ASN A 140 -6.19 -13.79 3.46
N LYS A 141 -5.54 -14.04 4.60
CA LYS A 141 -4.93 -12.95 5.38
C LYS A 141 -3.72 -12.46 4.62
N GLU A 142 -3.56 -11.16 4.52
CA GLU A 142 -2.35 -10.58 3.96
C GLU A 142 -1.13 -10.98 4.78
N SER A 143 -0.02 -11.20 4.09
CA SER A 143 1.26 -11.37 4.77
C SER A 143 1.78 -10.02 5.25
N HIS A 144 2.43 -10.04 6.41
CA HIS A 144 3.24 -8.93 6.92
C HIS A 144 4.75 -9.21 6.73
N CYS A 145 5.10 -10.34 6.10
CA CYS A 145 6.49 -10.71 5.79
C CYS A 145 6.86 -10.11 4.44
N LEU A 146 7.89 -9.25 4.42
CA LEU A 146 8.27 -8.57 3.18
C LEU A 146 8.80 -9.57 2.16
N THR A 147 9.50 -10.62 2.58
CA THR A 147 9.99 -11.66 1.67
C THR A 147 8.84 -12.39 0.96
N GLU A 148 7.75 -12.70 1.68
CA GLU A 148 6.56 -13.34 1.09
C GLU A 148 5.83 -12.41 0.12
N LEU A 149 5.67 -11.13 0.47
CA LEU A 149 5.09 -10.11 -0.41
C LEU A 149 5.96 -9.90 -1.66
N SER A 150 7.27 -9.75 -1.48
CA SER A 150 8.27 -9.60 -2.55
C SER A 150 8.25 -10.77 -3.54
N ASN A 151 8.20 -12.00 -3.04
CA ASN A 151 8.09 -13.21 -3.88
C ASN A 151 6.75 -13.27 -4.62
N SER A 152 5.66 -12.90 -3.96
CA SER A 152 4.33 -12.87 -4.59
C SER A 152 4.27 -11.83 -5.70
N PHE A 153 4.87 -10.66 -5.47
CA PHE A 153 4.96 -9.59 -6.45
C PHE A 153 5.84 -9.99 -7.64
N LYS A 154 7.02 -10.56 -7.39
CA LYS A 154 7.91 -11.09 -8.43
C LYS A 154 7.17 -12.09 -9.32
N LYS A 155 6.52 -13.08 -8.69
CA LYS A 155 5.72 -14.09 -9.39
C LYS A 155 4.62 -13.46 -10.25
N LEU A 156 3.91 -12.47 -9.72
CA LEU A 156 2.86 -11.75 -10.45
C LEU A 156 3.42 -11.02 -11.68
N LEU A 157 4.57 -10.36 -11.56
CA LEU A 157 5.23 -9.69 -12.68
C LEU A 157 5.72 -10.69 -13.74
N ASP A 158 6.29 -11.81 -13.31
CA ASP A 158 6.81 -12.88 -14.19
C ASP A 158 5.67 -13.57 -14.95
N GLU A 159 4.58 -13.98 -14.27
CA GLU A 159 3.41 -14.62 -14.88
C GLU A 159 2.71 -13.72 -15.90
N ASN A 160 2.89 -12.41 -15.81
CA ASN A 160 2.34 -11.42 -16.73
C ASN A 160 3.36 -10.84 -17.73
N ASP A 161 4.58 -11.39 -17.80
CA ASP A 161 5.69 -10.91 -18.65
C ASP A 161 6.03 -9.41 -18.49
N LEU A 162 5.78 -8.83 -17.32
CA LEU A 162 6.05 -7.41 -17.07
C LEU A 162 7.54 -7.17 -16.82
N ASN A 163 8.25 -8.07 -16.12
CA ASN A 163 9.72 -8.11 -16.01
C ASN A 163 10.41 -6.73 -15.88
N ILE A 164 9.81 -5.79 -15.15
CA ILE A 164 10.29 -4.41 -15.01
C ILE A 164 11.35 -4.30 -13.92
N LEU A 165 11.30 -5.14 -12.89
CA LEU A 165 12.20 -5.10 -11.75
C LEU A 165 13.41 -6.03 -11.92
N GLN A 166 14.55 -5.62 -11.39
CA GLN A 166 15.78 -6.41 -11.36
C GLN A 166 15.90 -7.21 -10.06
N GLU A 167 16.68 -8.30 -10.05
CA GLU A 167 16.93 -9.11 -8.83
C GLU A 167 17.36 -8.27 -7.63
N ARG A 168 18.18 -7.23 -7.86
CA ARG A 168 18.60 -6.30 -6.81
C ARG A 168 17.44 -5.67 -6.04
N PHE A 169 16.30 -5.40 -6.68
CA PHE A 169 15.11 -4.88 -6.01
C PHE A 169 14.63 -5.86 -4.93
N PHE A 170 14.52 -7.14 -5.28
CA PHE A 170 14.05 -8.19 -4.40
C PHE A 170 15.10 -8.53 -3.31
N ASP A 171 16.39 -8.55 -3.66
CA ASP A 171 17.50 -8.78 -2.73
C ASP A 171 17.57 -7.71 -1.63
N ILE A 172 17.30 -6.45 -1.98
CA ILE A 172 17.23 -5.34 -1.00
C ILE A 172 16.09 -5.59 -0.01
N ILE A 173 14.91 -5.96 -0.48
CA ILE A 173 13.75 -6.21 0.38
C ILE A 173 14.02 -7.38 1.31
N GLU A 174 14.56 -8.49 0.80
CA GLU A 174 14.94 -9.65 1.62
C GLU A 174 15.98 -9.29 2.67
N SER A 175 16.95 -8.43 2.33
CA SER A 175 17.96 -7.94 3.26
C SER A 175 17.34 -7.13 4.40
N ILE A 176 16.35 -6.27 4.11
CA ILE A 176 15.62 -5.49 5.12
C ILE A 176 14.74 -6.41 5.98
N ASP A 177 14.06 -7.39 5.37
CA ASP A 177 13.21 -8.34 6.10
C ASP A 177 14.02 -9.20 7.09
N LYS A 178 15.24 -9.59 6.73
CA LYS A 178 16.16 -10.34 7.60
C LYS A 178 16.59 -9.56 8.84
N LEU A 179 16.63 -8.23 8.76
CA LEU A 179 16.89 -7.40 9.95
C LEU A 179 15.70 -7.45 10.92
N SER A 180 14.49 -7.70 10.42
CA SER A 180 13.23 -7.52 11.13
C SER A 180 12.14 -8.51 10.68
N PRO A 181 12.28 -9.81 10.96
CA PRO A 181 11.26 -10.78 10.53
C PRO A 181 9.89 -10.51 11.15
N LYS A 182 9.79 -9.75 12.26
CA LYS A 182 8.50 -9.34 12.85
C LYS A 182 8.38 -7.82 12.94
N SER A 183 7.22 -7.30 12.51
CA SER A 183 6.90 -5.86 12.52
C SER A 183 6.97 -5.21 13.92
N ASP A 184 6.82 -5.99 14.99
CA ASP A 184 6.85 -5.51 16.38
C ASP A 184 8.26 -5.29 16.96
N GLU A 185 9.29 -5.88 16.35
CA GLU A 185 10.63 -5.97 16.96
C GLU A 185 11.32 -4.59 17.13
N PHE A 186 10.94 -3.61 16.29
CA PHE A 186 11.49 -2.25 16.29
C PHE A 186 10.58 -1.24 16.98
N ARG A 187 9.38 -1.67 17.40
CA ARG A 187 8.40 -0.84 18.13
C ARG A 187 8.47 -1.04 19.63
N TYR A 188 8.81 -2.26 20.05
CA TYR A 188 8.81 -2.64 21.45
C TYR A 188 10.15 -3.22 21.82
N THR A 189 10.67 -2.82 22.97
CA THR A 189 11.90 -3.38 23.53
C THR A 189 11.78 -4.89 23.79
N THR A 190 10.56 -5.36 24.05
CA THR A 190 10.25 -6.68 24.59
C THR A 190 9.06 -7.30 23.84
N ASP A 191 9.08 -8.61 23.61
CA ASP A 191 7.97 -9.36 23.06
C ASP A 191 6.87 -9.63 24.11
N VAL A 192 5.78 -10.27 23.70
CA VAL A 192 4.65 -10.62 24.58
C VAL A 192 5.02 -11.61 25.70
N SER A 193 6.17 -12.28 25.60
CA SER A 193 6.71 -13.16 26.64
C SER A 193 7.66 -12.45 27.60
N GLY A 194 7.93 -11.16 27.40
CA GLY A 194 8.87 -10.37 28.19
C GLY A 194 10.33 -10.52 27.75
N LYS A 195 10.62 -11.17 26.61
CA LYS A 195 11.96 -11.33 26.08
C LYS A 195 12.33 -10.14 25.20
N TYR A 196 13.56 -9.66 25.28
CA TYR A 196 14.05 -8.62 24.36
C TYR A 196 13.87 -9.06 22.90
N ASN A 197 13.25 -8.20 22.09
CA ASN A 197 13.09 -8.42 20.65
C ASN A 197 14.46 -8.42 19.93
N LEU A 198 15.37 -7.57 20.40
CA LEU A 198 16.77 -7.54 19.98
C LEU A 198 17.64 -7.86 21.20
N PRO A 199 17.81 -9.15 21.54
CA PRO A 199 18.57 -9.54 22.73
C PRO A 199 20.05 -9.16 22.57
N ILE A 200 20.67 -8.76 23.67
CA ILE A 200 22.11 -8.52 23.72
C ILE A 200 22.80 -9.88 23.57
N ASP A 201 23.48 -10.09 22.44
CA ASP A 201 24.23 -11.30 22.18
C ASP A 201 25.62 -11.22 22.83
N PHE A 202 25.81 -12.00 23.89
CA PHE A 202 27.10 -12.16 24.58
C PHE A 202 27.90 -13.37 24.07
N THR A 203 27.41 -14.10 23.06
CA THR A 203 28.01 -15.36 22.59
C THR A 203 29.15 -15.16 21.60
N TYR A 204 29.43 -13.92 21.18
CA TYR A 204 30.51 -13.62 20.26
C TYR A 204 31.67 -12.88 20.91
N ASP A 205 32.78 -13.60 21.02
CA ASP A 205 34.15 -13.10 21.19
C ASP A 205 34.63 -12.36 19.91
N LYS A 206 33.81 -11.46 19.33
CA LYS A 206 34.12 -10.75 18.08
C LYS A 206 34.27 -9.26 18.29
N GLU A 207 35.39 -8.77 17.80
CA GLU A 207 35.87 -7.39 17.74
C GLU A 207 34.94 -6.37 17.01
N SER A 208 33.67 -6.68 16.72
CA SER A 208 32.75 -5.75 16.07
C SER A 208 31.27 -6.11 16.29
N PRO A 209 30.45 -5.21 16.91
CA PRO A 209 29.00 -5.38 16.95
C PRO A 209 28.39 -5.33 15.54
N SER A 210 27.20 -5.90 15.35
CA SER A 210 26.43 -5.75 14.12
C SER A 210 26.02 -4.29 13.94
N VAL A 211 26.66 -3.57 13.02
CA VAL A 211 26.36 -2.17 12.71
C VAL A 211 25.44 -2.09 11.49
N ILE A 212 24.37 -1.31 11.60
CA ILE A 212 23.50 -0.98 10.47
C ILE A 212 23.94 0.36 9.89
N ASN A 213 24.25 0.37 8.59
CA ASN A 213 24.62 1.59 7.89
C ASN A 213 23.36 2.34 7.40
N LEU A 214 22.99 3.41 8.11
CA LEU A 214 21.80 4.21 7.80
C LEU A 214 21.89 4.95 6.45
N ILE A 215 23.09 5.26 5.96
CA ILE A 215 23.27 5.82 4.60
C ILE A 215 22.87 4.78 3.55
N VAL A 216 23.33 3.54 3.71
CA VAL A 216 22.98 2.43 2.79
C VAL A 216 21.48 2.13 2.87
N LEU A 217 20.89 2.11 4.07
CA LEU A 217 19.44 1.96 4.23
C LEU A 217 18.68 3.06 3.48
N GLY A 218 19.14 4.32 3.59
CA GLY A 218 18.59 5.45 2.84
C GLY A 218 18.65 5.27 1.32
N GLN A 219 19.80 4.84 0.80
CA GLN A 219 19.99 4.56 -0.63
C GLN A 219 19.10 3.41 -1.11
N TYR A 220 18.96 2.36 -0.30
CA TYR A 220 18.09 1.23 -0.61
C TYR A 220 16.63 1.64 -0.67
N LEU A 221 16.14 2.40 0.31
CA LEU A 221 14.75 2.84 0.30
C LEU A 221 14.47 3.81 -0.86
N ASN A 222 15.40 4.71 -1.19
CA ASN A 222 15.28 5.58 -2.36
C ASN A 222 15.18 4.78 -3.68
N TYR A 223 15.96 3.69 -3.80
CA TYR A 223 15.90 2.80 -4.94
C TYR A 223 14.53 2.11 -5.04
N ILE A 224 14.05 1.52 -3.95
CA ILE A 224 12.73 0.87 -3.91
C ILE A 224 11.62 1.88 -4.22
N TYR A 225 11.70 3.07 -3.62
CA TYR A 225 10.71 4.14 -3.81
C TYR A 225 10.52 4.52 -5.27
N LEU A 226 11.61 4.80 -6.01
CA LEU A 226 11.49 5.17 -7.42
C LEU A 226 10.83 4.07 -8.26
N HIS A 227 11.15 2.80 -7.97
CA HIS A 227 10.65 1.67 -8.75
C HIS A 227 9.16 1.42 -8.50
N LEU A 228 8.72 1.53 -7.25
CA LEU A 228 7.30 1.38 -6.88
C LEU A 228 6.50 2.62 -7.27
N TYR A 229 6.98 3.83 -6.96
CA TYR A 229 6.28 5.07 -7.32
C TYR A 229 6.10 5.23 -8.83
N SER A 230 7.07 4.81 -9.64
CA SER A 230 6.91 4.80 -11.09
C SER A 230 5.81 3.83 -11.55
N LEU A 231 5.67 2.69 -10.89
CA LEU A 231 4.61 1.73 -11.22
C LEU A 231 3.24 2.27 -10.78
N TYR A 232 3.14 2.79 -9.56
CA TYR A 232 1.98 3.50 -9.04
C TYR A 232 1.53 4.60 -10.02
N PHE A 233 2.48 5.41 -10.50
CA PHE A 233 2.17 6.50 -11.42
C PHE A 233 1.53 6.00 -12.72
N ILE A 234 2.04 4.92 -13.31
CA ILE A 234 1.50 4.35 -14.54
C ILE A 234 0.15 3.69 -14.31
N LEU A 235 -0.03 3.05 -13.17
CA LEU A 235 -1.26 2.32 -12.87
C LEU A 235 -2.38 3.24 -12.42
N GLU A 236 -2.09 4.30 -11.66
CA GLU A 236 -3.11 5.00 -10.87
C GLU A 236 -2.96 6.53 -10.75
N ASP A 237 -1.76 7.10 -10.64
CA ASP A 237 -1.57 8.49 -10.14
C ASP A 237 -1.75 9.61 -11.20
N ASN A 238 -2.38 9.36 -12.35
CA ASN A 238 -2.65 10.41 -13.34
C ASN A 238 -3.79 10.07 -14.31
N GLU A 239 -4.27 11.09 -15.05
CA GLU A 239 -5.36 10.99 -16.05
C GLU A 239 -5.03 10.05 -17.22
N GLU A 240 -3.76 9.81 -17.50
CA GLU A 240 -3.31 8.83 -18.49
C GLU A 240 -3.08 7.45 -17.88
N SER A 241 -3.28 7.25 -16.57
CA SER A 241 -2.98 5.96 -15.93
C SER A 241 -3.88 4.83 -16.44
N ILE A 242 -3.43 3.58 -16.28
CA ILE A 242 -4.18 2.41 -16.75
C ILE A 242 -5.58 2.34 -16.11
N LEU A 243 -5.71 2.81 -14.87
CA LEU A 243 -6.96 2.74 -14.12
C LEU A 243 -7.85 3.99 -14.27
N ALA A 244 -7.33 5.13 -14.72
CA ALA A 244 -8.04 6.42 -14.79
C ALA A 244 -9.39 6.36 -15.55
N ASP A 245 -9.45 5.68 -16.70
CA ASP A 245 -10.70 5.57 -17.46
C ASP A 245 -11.54 4.32 -17.10
N THR A 246 -11.35 3.78 -15.90
CA THR A 246 -12.03 2.56 -15.46
C THR A 246 -12.82 2.78 -14.18
N VAL A 247 -13.74 1.85 -13.89
CA VAL A 247 -14.45 1.84 -12.59
C VAL A 247 -13.51 1.76 -11.39
N PHE A 248 -12.25 1.38 -11.59
CA PHE A 248 -11.24 1.26 -10.54
C PHE A 248 -10.48 2.56 -10.27
N GLU A 249 -10.67 3.63 -11.04
CA GLU A 249 -10.25 4.98 -10.63
C GLU A 249 -11.00 5.40 -9.35
N ASN A 250 -12.23 4.91 -9.17
CA ASN A 250 -13.02 5.22 -8.00
C ASN A 250 -12.49 4.47 -6.76
N PRO A 251 -12.01 5.18 -5.71
CA PRO A 251 -11.44 4.56 -4.52
C PRO A 251 -12.44 3.71 -3.74
N TYR A 252 -13.75 4.02 -3.82
CA TYR A 252 -14.78 3.20 -3.20
C TYR A 252 -14.93 1.83 -3.88
N VAL A 253 -14.68 1.75 -5.20
CA VAL A 253 -14.73 0.49 -5.96
C VAL A 253 -13.51 -0.36 -5.63
N LYS A 254 -12.32 0.24 -5.49
CA LYS A 254 -11.12 -0.46 -4.99
C LYS A 254 -11.33 -0.96 -3.56
N GLY A 255 -11.84 -0.10 -2.68
CA GLY A 255 -12.18 -0.47 -1.30
C GLY A 255 -13.19 -1.62 -1.22
N LEU A 256 -14.16 -1.66 -2.14
CA LEU A 256 -15.10 -2.79 -2.26
C LEU A 256 -14.37 -4.08 -2.67
N LEU A 257 -13.51 -4.03 -3.71
CA LEU A 257 -12.73 -5.18 -4.15
C LEU A 257 -11.85 -5.71 -3.01
N TYR A 258 -11.12 -4.82 -2.33
CA TYR A 258 -10.27 -5.14 -1.20
C TYR A 258 -11.07 -5.79 -0.05
N GLY A 259 -12.19 -5.16 0.34
CA GLY A 259 -13.06 -5.68 1.39
C GLY A 259 -13.65 -7.05 1.06
N VAL A 260 -13.95 -7.33 -0.22
CA VAL A 260 -14.39 -8.66 -0.66
C VAL A 260 -13.25 -9.67 -0.60
N VAL A 261 -12.07 -9.35 -1.14
CA VAL A 261 -10.88 -10.22 -1.14
C VAL A 261 -10.50 -10.64 0.27
N HIS A 262 -10.53 -9.73 1.25
CA HIS A 262 -10.17 -10.02 2.64
C HIS A 262 -11.34 -10.50 3.52
N SER A 263 -12.54 -10.62 2.94
CA SER A 263 -13.70 -11.13 3.67
C SER A 263 -13.55 -12.63 3.98
N ASN A 264 -14.21 -13.07 5.06
CA ASN A 264 -14.30 -14.50 5.39
C ASN A 264 -15.37 -15.24 4.55
N ILE A 265 -15.86 -14.66 3.44
CA ILE A 265 -17.01 -15.18 2.69
C ILE A 265 -16.76 -16.59 2.14
N SER A 266 -15.52 -16.94 1.79
CA SER A 266 -15.14 -18.26 1.26
C SER A 266 -15.63 -19.42 2.13
N LYS A 267 -15.59 -19.27 3.46
CA LYS A 267 -16.09 -20.28 4.41
C LYS A 267 -17.60 -20.46 4.34
N THR A 268 -18.32 -19.37 4.10
CA THR A 268 -19.79 -19.38 3.92
C THR A 268 -20.15 -19.98 2.58
N LEU A 269 -19.46 -19.58 1.50
CA LEU A 269 -19.71 -20.07 0.15
C LEU A 269 -19.47 -21.59 0.05
N ASN A 270 -18.41 -22.10 0.69
CA ASN A 270 -18.11 -23.54 0.70
C ASN A 270 -19.19 -24.42 1.37
N LYS A 271 -20.06 -23.83 2.19
CA LYS A 271 -21.17 -24.54 2.87
C LYS A 271 -22.54 -24.24 2.26
N SER A 272 -22.60 -23.41 1.23
CA SER A 272 -23.85 -22.94 0.64
C SER A 272 -24.25 -23.82 -0.54
N CYS A 273 -25.55 -24.03 -0.72
CA CYS A 273 -26.09 -24.61 -1.95
C CYS A 273 -25.93 -23.62 -3.11
N GLU A 274 -25.85 -24.13 -4.34
CA GLU A 274 -25.54 -23.33 -5.54
C GLU A 274 -26.54 -22.18 -5.79
N ASP A 275 -27.82 -22.41 -5.54
CA ASP A 275 -28.90 -21.43 -5.63
C ASP A 275 -28.77 -20.27 -4.60
N GLN A 276 -28.01 -20.48 -3.53
CA GLN A 276 -27.81 -19.49 -2.48
C GLN A 276 -26.58 -18.61 -2.70
N ILE A 277 -25.61 -19.05 -3.50
CA ILE A 277 -24.28 -18.42 -3.59
C ILE A 277 -24.37 -16.95 -4.02
N ALA A 278 -25.16 -16.64 -5.05
CA ALA A 278 -25.33 -15.26 -5.52
C ALA A 278 -25.86 -14.33 -4.41
N SER A 279 -26.84 -14.80 -3.63
CA SER A 279 -27.38 -14.05 -2.49
C SER A 279 -26.36 -13.84 -1.38
N LYS A 280 -25.50 -14.85 -1.11
CA LYS A 280 -24.43 -14.74 -0.11
C LYS A 280 -23.35 -13.75 -0.53
N ILE A 281 -22.97 -13.75 -1.81
CA ILE A 281 -22.05 -12.76 -2.39
C ILE A 281 -22.64 -11.36 -2.25
N LYS A 282 -23.90 -11.16 -2.64
CA LYS A 282 -24.57 -9.86 -2.52
C LYS A 282 -24.60 -9.35 -1.08
N ASN A 283 -24.96 -10.21 -0.13
CA ASN A 283 -24.99 -9.83 1.29
C ASN A 283 -23.60 -9.47 1.83
N CYS A 284 -22.56 -10.18 1.40
CA CYS A 284 -21.19 -9.85 1.76
C CYS A 284 -20.78 -8.49 1.21
N ILE A 285 -21.08 -8.19 -0.06
CA ILE A 285 -20.83 -6.89 -0.66
C ILE A 285 -21.55 -5.78 0.12
N SER A 286 -22.83 -5.98 0.45
CA SER A 286 -23.59 -5.02 1.27
C SER A 286 -22.93 -4.75 2.62
N SER A 287 -22.42 -5.80 3.28
CA SER A 287 -21.71 -5.67 4.55
C SER A 287 -20.36 -4.95 4.40
N VAL A 288 -19.63 -5.20 3.30
CA VAL A 288 -18.38 -4.50 3.01
C VAL A 288 -18.64 -3.01 2.80
N ILE A 289 -19.66 -2.66 2.01
CA ILE A 289 -20.08 -1.28 1.77
C ILE A 289 -20.41 -0.60 3.12
N SER A 290 -21.29 -1.20 3.93
CA SER A 290 -21.74 -0.59 5.18
C SER A 290 -20.64 -0.46 6.22
N ASN A 291 -19.76 -1.46 6.33
CA ASN A 291 -18.73 -1.48 7.38
C ASN A 291 -17.58 -0.50 7.11
N ASN A 292 -17.37 -0.12 5.85
CA ASN A 292 -16.28 0.76 5.44
C ASN A 292 -16.79 2.13 4.93
N ASP A 293 -18.08 2.41 5.08
CA ASP A 293 -18.72 3.65 4.62
C ASP A 293 -18.40 3.99 3.15
N LEU A 294 -18.42 2.95 2.30
CA LEU A 294 -18.14 3.12 0.87
C LEU A 294 -19.33 3.85 0.23
N LYS A 295 -19.07 4.91 -0.54
CA LYS A 295 -20.10 5.67 -1.27
C LYS A 295 -20.59 4.92 -2.52
N ILE A 296 -21.14 3.73 -2.31
CA ILE A 296 -21.72 2.86 -3.33
C ILE A 296 -23.12 2.45 -2.84
N GLU A 297 -24.14 2.74 -3.64
CA GLU A 297 -25.49 2.30 -3.33
C GLU A 297 -25.62 0.79 -3.55
N THR A 298 -26.06 0.08 -2.51
CA THR A 298 -26.20 -1.39 -2.58
C THR A 298 -27.25 -1.83 -3.61
N SER A 299 -28.21 -0.98 -3.95
CA SER A 299 -29.20 -1.22 -5.02
C SER A 299 -28.56 -1.40 -6.39
N ASP A 300 -27.42 -0.76 -6.61
CA ASP A 300 -26.76 -0.68 -7.90
C ASP A 300 -25.88 -1.91 -8.15
N ILE A 301 -25.65 -2.70 -7.09
CA ILE A 301 -24.94 -3.97 -7.14
C ILE A 301 -25.87 -5.11 -7.58
N LYS A 302 -25.46 -5.79 -8.64
CA LYS A 302 -26.05 -7.06 -9.09
C LYS A 302 -25.01 -8.18 -9.08
N VAL A 303 -25.49 -9.38 -8.80
CA VAL A 303 -24.68 -10.61 -8.79
C VAL A 303 -25.40 -11.63 -9.66
N ASP A 304 -24.84 -11.85 -10.85
CA ASP A 304 -25.42 -12.74 -11.84
C ASP A 304 -24.58 -14.02 -11.94
N LYS A 305 -25.26 -15.18 -11.96
CA LYS A 305 -24.61 -16.44 -12.24
C LYS A 305 -24.26 -16.53 -13.73
N VAL A 306 -23.02 -16.88 -14.03
CA VAL A 306 -22.50 -17.13 -15.38
C VAL A 306 -21.84 -18.51 -15.40
N ASP A 307 -21.50 -19.02 -16.58
CA ASP A 307 -21.01 -20.41 -16.77
C ASP A 307 -19.84 -20.76 -15.84
N ASP A 308 -18.90 -19.82 -15.65
CA ASP A 308 -17.68 -20.01 -14.88
C ASP A 308 -17.72 -19.39 -13.47
N GLY A 309 -18.89 -18.94 -12.98
CA GLY A 309 -19.00 -18.38 -11.63
C GLY A 309 -20.06 -17.30 -11.47
N TYR A 310 -19.71 -16.23 -10.77
CA TYR A 310 -20.62 -15.16 -10.37
C TYR A 310 -20.03 -13.81 -10.76
N GLN A 311 -20.70 -13.11 -11.66
CA GLN A 311 -20.30 -11.79 -12.12
C GLN A 311 -20.92 -10.73 -11.23
N VAL A 312 -20.10 -9.81 -10.73
CA VAL A 312 -20.53 -8.65 -9.95
C VAL A 312 -20.56 -7.42 -10.84
N LEU A 313 -21.70 -6.74 -10.83
CA LEU A 313 -21.98 -5.55 -11.64
C LEU A 313 -22.25 -4.35 -10.73
N LEU A 314 -21.81 -3.17 -11.17
CA LEU A 314 -22.21 -1.86 -10.64
C LEU A 314 -22.78 -1.05 -11.81
N ASP A 315 -24.05 -0.65 -11.72
CA ASP A 315 -24.75 0.06 -12.81
C ASP A 315 -24.64 -0.62 -14.18
N SER A 316 -24.65 -1.95 -14.19
CA SER A 316 -24.47 -2.81 -15.38
C SER A 316 -23.03 -2.89 -15.92
N SER A 317 -22.08 -2.14 -15.34
CA SER A 317 -20.65 -2.28 -15.62
C SER A 317 -20.06 -3.45 -14.84
N LYS A 318 -19.26 -4.30 -15.52
CA LYS A 318 -18.61 -5.45 -14.86
C LYS A 318 -17.49 -4.96 -13.96
N LEU A 319 -17.61 -5.23 -12.65
CA LEU A 319 -16.53 -4.97 -11.71
C LEU A 319 -15.54 -6.15 -11.72
N PHE A 320 -15.98 -7.30 -11.22
CA PHE A 320 -15.15 -8.48 -11.07
C PHE A 320 -16.00 -9.76 -11.11
N MET A 321 -15.31 -10.89 -11.23
CA MET A 321 -15.92 -12.22 -11.22
C MET A 321 -15.40 -13.01 -10.03
N ILE A 322 -16.31 -13.63 -9.29
CA ILE A 322 -16.02 -14.57 -8.21
C ILE A 322 -16.29 -15.99 -8.71
N PHE A 323 -15.32 -16.88 -8.55
CA PHE A 323 -15.43 -18.24 -9.03
C PHE A 323 -14.67 -19.21 -8.12
N LYS A 324 -15.00 -20.49 -8.21
CA LYS A 324 -14.35 -21.53 -7.43
C LYS A 324 -13.30 -22.22 -8.28
N ASN A 325 -12.10 -22.39 -7.74
CA ASN A 325 -11.04 -23.22 -8.30
C ASN A 325 -10.57 -24.19 -7.21
N ASP A 326 -10.77 -25.49 -7.44
CA ASP A 326 -10.60 -26.54 -6.44
C ASP A 326 -11.38 -26.22 -5.14
N GLU A 327 -10.69 -26.10 -4.00
CA GLU A 327 -11.31 -25.77 -2.70
C GLU A 327 -11.32 -24.26 -2.39
N SER A 328 -10.76 -23.43 -3.28
CA SER A 328 -10.56 -22.00 -3.06
C SER A 328 -11.53 -21.15 -3.88
N TRP A 329 -11.98 -20.05 -3.27
CA TRP A 329 -12.75 -19.02 -3.96
C TRP A 329 -11.81 -17.92 -4.41
N LEU A 330 -11.93 -17.54 -5.68
CA LEU A 330 -11.06 -16.59 -6.34
C LEU A 330 -11.88 -15.41 -6.85
N LEU A 331 -11.24 -14.24 -6.89
CA LEU A 331 -11.75 -13.02 -7.53
C LEU A 331 -10.81 -12.64 -8.66
N LYS A 332 -11.33 -12.20 -9.80
CA LYS A 332 -10.52 -11.55 -10.84
C LYS A 332 -11.28 -10.40 -11.49
N THR A 333 -10.54 -9.41 -11.97
CA THR A 333 -11.05 -8.29 -12.78
C THR A 333 -10.93 -8.62 -14.27
N ARG A 334 -11.45 -7.72 -15.11
CA ARG A 334 -11.16 -7.74 -16.55
C ARG A 334 -9.70 -7.31 -16.75
N GLN A 335 -8.97 -8.06 -17.58
CA GLN A 335 -7.63 -7.67 -18.03
C GLN A 335 -7.69 -6.36 -18.83
N LEU A 336 -6.88 -5.39 -18.42
CA LEU A 336 -6.75 -4.07 -19.05
C LEU A 336 -5.49 -3.98 -19.93
N ILE A 337 -4.43 -4.73 -19.58
CA ILE A 337 -3.15 -4.76 -20.30
C ILE A 337 -3.14 -5.88 -21.35
N ARG A 338 -2.75 -5.58 -22.60
CA ARG A 338 -2.58 -6.58 -23.67
C ARG A 338 -1.13 -7.02 -23.88
#